data_AF-A0A2V7L3J5-F1
#
_entry.id   AF-A0A2V7L3J5-F1
#
_cell.length_a   1.000
_cell.length_b   1.000
_cell.length_c   1.000
_cell.angle_alpha   90.00
_cell.angle_beta   90.00
_cell.angle_gamma   90.00
#
_symmetry.space_group_name_H-M   'P 1'
#
loop_
_entity.id
_entity.type
_entity.pdbx_description
1 polymer ?
#
loop_
_entity_poly.entity_id
_entity_poly.type
_entity_poly.pdbx_seq_one_letter_code
_entity_poly.pdbx_strand_id
1 'polypeptide(L)'
;MLTAVLALPLAAAQPRQPTRPTPGVVQEPHPEINAAIRALEAARLHLQRAAHDFGGHRVKAIRAIDAALMQLRLALKYDKE
;
A
#
# COMPACT_ATOMS: atom_id res chain seq x y z
N MET A 1 37.96 48.68 -16.41
CA MET A 1 36.75 47.92 -16.81
C MET A 1 37.17 46.46 -16.94
N LEU A 2 36.79 45.63 -15.96
CA LEU A 2 37.15 44.22 -15.83
C LEU A 2 36.24 43.37 -16.74
N THR A 3 36.77 42.56 -17.65
CA THR A 3 36.03 41.51 -18.37
C THR A 3 36.36 40.16 -17.76
N ALA A 4 35.46 39.67 -16.90
CA ALA A 4 35.54 38.34 -16.31
C ALA A 4 35.08 37.28 -17.34
N VAL A 5 35.95 36.33 -17.66
CA VAL A 5 35.64 35.17 -18.50
C VAL A 5 34.83 34.18 -17.66
N LEU A 6 33.59 33.92 -18.09
CA LEU A 6 32.71 32.89 -17.52
C LEU A 6 33.25 31.49 -17.86
N ALA A 7 33.73 30.75 -16.86
CA ALA A 7 34.04 29.34 -16.99
C ALA A 7 32.79 28.51 -16.63
N LEU A 8 32.19 27.86 -17.62
CA LEU A 8 31.10 26.90 -17.44
C LEU A 8 31.67 25.55 -16.97
N PRO A 9 31.14 24.92 -15.91
CA PRO A 9 31.60 23.59 -15.51
C PRO A 9 31.01 22.53 -16.44
N LEU A 10 31.87 21.68 -16.96
CA LEU A 10 31.53 20.50 -17.74
C LEU A 10 30.77 19.52 -16.84
N ALA A 11 29.49 19.29 -17.11
CA ALA A 11 28.68 18.30 -16.41
C ALA A 11 29.22 16.89 -16.70
N ALA A 12 29.86 16.27 -15.71
CA ALA A 12 30.31 14.89 -15.79
C ALA A 12 29.10 13.95 -15.90
N ALA A 13 28.98 13.25 -17.03
CA ALA A 13 28.02 12.20 -17.22
C ALA A 13 28.30 11.06 -16.23
N GLN A 14 27.48 10.93 -15.18
CA GLN A 14 27.57 9.81 -14.25
C GLN A 14 27.17 8.50 -14.94
N PRO A 15 28.00 7.44 -14.84
CA PRO A 15 27.63 6.13 -15.35
C PRO A 15 26.39 5.65 -14.60
N ARG A 16 25.29 5.42 -15.33
CA ARG A 16 24.07 4.82 -14.80
C ARG A 16 24.44 3.47 -14.23
N GLN A 17 24.49 3.36 -12.90
CA GLN A 17 24.71 2.06 -12.26
C GLN A 17 23.58 1.13 -12.69
N PRO A 18 23.87 -0.08 -13.20
CA PRO A 18 22.84 -1.06 -13.45
C PRO A 18 22.17 -1.37 -12.12
N THR A 19 20.86 -1.13 -12.05
CA THR A 19 20.02 -1.49 -10.92
C THR A 19 20.22 -2.98 -10.64
N ARG A 20 20.89 -3.31 -9.54
CA ARG A 20 21.02 -4.69 -9.10
C ARG A 20 19.59 -5.21 -8.84
N PRO A 21 19.16 -6.34 -9.43
CA PRO A 21 17.88 -6.93 -9.09
C PRO A 21 17.89 -7.26 -7.60
N THR A 22 16.97 -6.65 -6.85
CA THR A 22 16.77 -6.92 -5.44
C THR A 22 16.44 -8.40 -5.28
N PRO A 23 17.19 -9.17 -4.46
CA PRO A 23 16.93 -10.59 -4.27
C PRO A 23 15.51 -10.81 -3.73
N GLY A 24 14.72 -11.57 -4.50
CA GLY A 24 13.49 -12.25 -4.11
C GLY A 24 12.68 -11.59 -3.01
N VAL A 25 11.88 -10.58 -3.35
CA VAL A 25 10.64 -10.37 -2.58
C VAL A 25 9.85 -11.64 -2.79
N VAL A 26 9.78 -12.50 -1.79
CA VAL A 26 8.85 -13.62 -1.77
C VAL A 26 7.48 -12.93 -1.86
N GLN A 27 6.92 -12.86 -3.07
CA GLN A 27 5.62 -12.25 -3.25
C GLN A 27 4.66 -13.12 -2.45
N GLU A 28 4.12 -12.56 -1.36
CA GLU A 28 3.03 -13.20 -0.64
C GLU A 28 1.96 -13.56 -1.67
N PRO A 29 1.41 -14.78 -1.66
CA PRO A 29 0.30 -15.13 -2.52
C PRO A 29 -0.80 -14.07 -2.39
N HIS A 30 -1.17 -13.47 -3.53
CA HIS A 30 -2.19 -12.42 -3.64
C HIS A 30 -1.93 -11.16 -2.77
N PRO A 31 -0.94 -10.32 -3.14
CA PRO A 31 -0.59 -9.12 -2.36
C PRO A 31 -1.76 -8.14 -2.22
N GLU A 32 -2.61 -8.03 -3.25
CA GLU A 32 -3.81 -7.16 -3.23
C GLU A 32 -4.88 -7.66 -2.25
N ILE A 33 -5.08 -8.98 -2.15
CA ILE A 33 -6.05 -9.54 -1.19
C ILE A 33 -5.58 -9.31 0.24
N ASN A 34 -4.28 -9.51 0.51
CA ASN A 34 -3.70 -9.23 1.82
C ASN A 34 -3.77 -7.73 2.16
N ALA A 35 -3.52 -6.85 1.19
CA ALA A 35 -3.68 -5.41 1.37
C ALA A 35 -5.14 -5.02 1.68
N ALA A 36 -6.11 -5.60 0.96
CA ALA A 36 -7.52 -5.37 1.19
C ALA A 36 -7.95 -5.81 2.60
N ILE A 37 -7.50 -6.98 3.06
CA ILE A 37 -7.76 -7.48 4.42
C ILE A 37 -7.27 -6.47 5.47
N ARG A 38 -6.03 -5.99 5.36
CA ARG A 38 -5.46 -5.00 6.30
C ARG A 38 -6.24 -3.69 6.28
N ALA A 39 -6.60 -3.19 5.10
CA ALA A 39 -7.37 -1.95 4.96
C ALA A 39 -8.77 -2.07 5.60
N LEU A 40 -9.44 -3.21 5.39
CA LEU A 40 -10.75 -3.50 5.98
C LEU A 40 -10.68 -3.61 7.50
N GLU A 41 -9.68 -4.28 8.05
CA GLU A 41 -9.45 -4.36 9.50
C GLU A 41 -9.24 -2.97 10.12
N ALA A 42 -8.44 -2.12 9.49
CA ALA A 42 -8.23 -0.74 9.92
C ALA A 42 -9.52 0.08 9.87
N ALA A 43 -10.30 -0.03 8.79
CA ALA A 43 -11.58 0.65 8.64
C ALA A 43 -12.58 0.20 9.73
N ARG A 44 -12.65 -1.12 9.99
CA ARG A 44 -13.49 -1.68 11.06
C ARG A 44 -13.11 -1.12 12.43
N LEU A 45 -11.82 -1.08 12.76
CA LEU A 45 -11.34 -0.53 14.02
C LEU A 45 -11.69 0.96 14.15
N HIS A 46 -11.54 1.72 13.06
CA HIS A 46 -11.91 3.13 13.02
C HIS A 46 -13.41 3.32 13.29
N LEU A 47 -14.26 2.53 12.64
CA LEU A 47 -15.71 2.55 12.86
C LEU A 47 -16.10 2.15 14.29
N GLN A 48 -15.41 1.17 14.88
CA GLN A 48 -15.67 0.76 16.27
C GLN A 48 -15.33 1.85 17.28
N ARG A 49 -14.26 2.61 17.02
CA ARG A 49 -13.82 3.73 17.87
C ARG A 49 -14.52 5.04 17.56
N ALA A 50 -15.25 5.13 16.46
CA ALA A 50 -15.97 6.34 16.08
C ALA A 50 -17.04 6.68 17.12
N ALA A 51 -17.01 7.93 17.59
CA ALA A 51 -17.97 8.47 18.56
C ALA A 51 -19.35 8.73 17.94
N HIS A 52 -19.44 8.88 16.61
CA HIS A 52 -20.69 9.11 15.89
C HIS A 52 -21.16 7.86 15.15
N ASP A 53 -22.49 7.71 15.04
CA ASP A 53 -23.12 6.54 14.42
C ASP A 53 -23.33 6.69 12.89
N PHE A 54 -22.82 7.77 12.30
CA PHE A 54 -22.93 8.09 10.86
C PHE A 54 -24.36 7.92 10.32
N GLY A 55 -25.37 8.35 11.07
CA GLY A 55 -26.79 8.18 10.69
C GLY A 55 -27.31 6.74 10.75
N GLY A 56 -26.77 5.89 11.63
CA GLY A 56 -27.17 4.48 11.75
C GLY A 56 -26.37 3.52 10.85
N HIS A 57 -25.40 4.04 10.10
CA HIS A 57 -24.62 3.25 9.14
C HIS A 57 -23.42 2.55 9.75
N ARG A 58 -22.95 2.97 10.94
CA ARG A 58 -21.74 2.40 11.58
C ARG A 58 -21.83 0.89 11.75
N VAL A 59 -22.91 0.41 12.38
CA VAL A 59 -23.10 -1.02 12.64
C VAL A 59 -23.24 -1.82 11.34
N LYS A 60 -23.96 -1.26 10.35
CA LYS A 60 -24.13 -1.90 9.03
C LYS A 60 -22.79 -2.01 8.30
N ALA A 61 -21.97 -0.96 8.34
CA ALA A 61 -20.64 -0.94 7.73
C ALA A 61 -19.71 -1.96 8.39
N ILE A 62 -19.69 -2.05 9.72
CA ILE A 62 -18.89 -3.06 10.45
C ILE A 62 -19.30 -4.48 10.02
N ARG A 63 -20.61 -4.77 9.96
CA ARG A 63 -21.11 -6.09 9.51
C ARG A 63 -20.71 -6.41 8.08
N ALA A 64 -20.78 -5.43 7.18
CA ALA A 64 -20.36 -5.62 5.79
C ALA A 64 -18.86 -5.90 5.69
N ILE A 65 -18.04 -5.19 6.48
CA ILE A 65 -16.60 -5.43 6.55
C ILE A 65 -16.29 -6.83 7.09
N ASP A 66 -16.96 -7.26 8.16
CA ASP A 66 -16.78 -8.60 8.74
C ASP A 66 -17.11 -9.71 7.71
N ALA A 67 -18.18 -9.54 6.94
CA ALA A 67 -18.53 -10.46 5.86
C ALA A 67 -17.47 -10.48 4.74
N ALA A 68 -16.96 -9.32 4.33
CA ALA A 68 -15.91 -9.22 3.32
C ALA A 68 -14.61 -9.90 3.80
N LEU A 69 -14.18 -9.67 5.04
CA LEU A 69 -13.01 -10.30 5.63
C LEU A 69 -13.12 -11.83 5.66
N MET A 70 -14.31 -12.36 5.97
CA MET A 70 -14.57 -13.80 5.94
C MET A 70 -14.34 -14.36 4.54
N GLN A 71 -14.93 -13.76 3.50
CA GLN A 71 -14.83 -14.24 2.13
C GLN A 71 -13.40 -14.15 1.58
N LEU A 72 -12.68 -13.06 1.85
CA LEU A 72 -11.29 -12.89 1.41
C LEU A 72 -10.37 -13.93 2.06
N ARG A 73 -10.53 -14.19 3.36
CA ARG A 73 -9.75 -15.23 4.06
C ARG A 73 -10.09 -16.63 3.55
N LEU A 74 -11.35 -16.88 3.21
CA LEU A 74 -11.77 -18.16 2.62
C LEU A 74 -11.16 -18.35 1.23
N ALA A 75 -11.15 -17.32 0.39
CA ALA A 75 -10.50 -17.34 -0.91
C ALA A 75 -9.01 -17.68 -0.79
N LEU A 76 -8.28 -17.03 0.14
CA LEU A 76 -6.88 -17.34 0.41
C LEU A 76 -6.65 -18.75 0.96
N LYS A 77 -7.65 -19.34 1.63
CA LYS A 77 -7.57 -20.73 2.10
C LYS A 77 -7.65 -21.69 0.92
N TYR A 78 -8.62 -21.51 0.03
CA TYR A 78 -8.80 -22.36 -1.16
C TYR A 78 -7.69 -22.19 -2.21
N ASP A 79 -7.04 -21.03 -2.28
CA ASP A 79 -5.89 -20.82 -3.15
C ASP A 79 -4.63 -21.60 -2.72
N LYS A 80 -4.53 -21.92 -1.41
CA LYS A 80 -3.40 -22.64 -0.83
C LYS A 80 -3.58 -24.16 -0.84
N GLU A 81 -4.75 -24.66 -1.22
CA GLU A 81 -5.06 -26.11 -1.35
C GLU A 81 -4.91 -26.57 -2.81
#